data_AF-A0A382FKJ7-F1
#
_entry.id   AF-A0A382FKJ7-F1
#
_cell.length_a   1.000
_cell.length_b   1.000
_cell.length_c   1.000
_cell.angle_alpha   90.00
_cell.angle_beta   90.00
_cell.angle_gamma   90.00
#
_symmetry.space_group_name_H-M   'P 1'
#
loop_
_entity.id
_entity.type
_entity.pdbx_description
1 polymer ?
#
loop_
_entity_poly.entity_id
_entity_poly.type
_entity_poly.pdbx_seq_one_letter_code
_entity_poly.pdbx_strand_id
1 'polypeptide(L)'
;ALQQINPEVDIEIFDRLADARYMLGQVDAKLKNCYLSVVRSTRVIDVAGKLLNEITTELLSKKGINIIDAFRTIPNQITLLPNLIFDEAIQRINQETFMALVLFLLLGFGFGFLLGGQIKKIQYTDFFKNTDRKLILDLRKIFQPFGRVQSPFIFASLGTALAIGMSLSLGASESLIIRLALSPFIIAAFQVFINWATGSLSPAGIQDGLNEEDAKSLRQKMKFFIFILILSYILFGPDWLTGAIASEQSLMRIAIVGILIIALSSVLRSVTEVFLIDGQYSILKFLGYSALTISFLAELSGFHNLASFVLSGFMITLFVSYVLWALLTFTEKTRDWINKSTDTFSVRIRTLLNIPRDHRKSKLGVYQLFFDALFWIGFLIIIFNIWDPTGTVLRTLSSYAVEGIPIGGIRIIPTNIVGGIIAFTILLAFTGWIKRWIDKRWLKQIATDRGARDALVTVVGYTGFTISLLVGLSIAGINITGLAVVAGALSVGIGFGLQSIANNFVSGIILLFERPIKAGD
;
A
#
# COMPACT_ATOMS: atom_id res chain seq x y z
N ALA A 1 10.90 -50.58 32.00
CA ALA A 1 11.82 -50.82 33.14
C ALA A 1 11.46 -50.02 34.41
N LEU A 2 10.18 -49.67 34.62
CA LEU A 2 9.73 -48.77 35.71
C LEU A 2 8.78 -49.45 36.73
N GLN A 3 8.75 -50.79 36.78
CA GLN A 3 7.95 -51.55 37.75
C GLN A 3 8.75 -52.01 38.98
N GLN A 4 9.99 -51.54 39.14
CA GLN A 4 10.86 -51.88 40.27
C GLN A 4 11.56 -50.64 40.83
N ILE A 5 10.78 -49.70 41.38
CA ILE A 5 11.33 -48.67 42.27
C ILE A 5 10.83 -49.01 43.67
N ASN A 6 11.79 -49.26 44.57
CA ASN A 6 11.61 -49.62 45.97
C ASN A 6 10.97 -48.45 46.75
N PRO A 7 9.89 -48.64 47.54
CA PRO A 7 9.10 -47.55 48.14
C PRO A 7 9.86 -46.63 49.12
N GLU A 8 11.05 -47.00 49.61
CA GLU A 8 11.83 -46.17 50.55
C GLU A 8 12.92 -45.31 49.89
N VAL A 9 13.27 -45.51 48.62
CA VAL A 9 14.48 -44.90 48.03
C VAL A 9 14.24 -43.62 47.26
N ASP A 10 13.01 -43.15 47.07
CA ASP A 10 12.85 -41.89 46.33
C ASP A 10 11.56 -41.13 46.66
N ILE A 11 11.30 -40.96 47.96
CA ILE A 11 10.31 -40.00 48.47
C ILE A 11 10.53 -38.63 47.82
N GLU A 12 11.79 -38.24 47.59
CA GLU A 12 12.13 -37.01 46.89
C GLU A 12 11.68 -37.00 45.43
N ILE A 13 11.78 -38.10 44.67
CA ILE A 13 11.25 -38.16 43.30
C ILE A 13 9.72 -38.19 43.31
N PHE A 14 9.09 -38.88 44.26
CA PHE A 14 7.63 -38.91 44.36
C PHE A 14 7.07 -37.53 44.71
N ASP A 15 7.68 -36.83 45.67
CA ASP A 15 7.31 -35.45 46.05
C ASP A 15 7.59 -34.47 44.91
N ARG A 16 8.74 -34.56 44.23
CA ARG A 16 9.02 -33.75 43.03
C ARG A 16 8.00 -34.00 41.92
N LEU A 17 7.53 -35.23 41.75
CA LEU A 17 6.53 -35.59 40.75
C LEU A 17 5.13 -35.10 41.14
N ALA A 18 4.80 -35.10 42.44
CA ALA A 18 3.58 -34.52 42.98
C ALA A 18 3.57 -32.99 42.82
N ASP A 19 4.68 -32.31 43.17
CA ASP A 19 4.86 -30.87 42.98
C ASP A 19 4.82 -30.47 41.51
N ALA A 20 5.46 -31.23 40.63
CA ALA A 20 5.41 -31.00 39.19
C ALA A 20 3.98 -31.14 38.62
N ARG A 21 3.19 -32.12 39.10
CA ARG A 21 1.78 -32.29 38.72
C ARG A 21 0.91 -31.14 39.24
N TYR A 22 1.15 -30.69 40.46
CA TYR A 22 0.46 -29.54 41.04
C TYR A 22 0.73 -28.25 40.25
N MET A 23 2.00 -28.01 39.91
CA MET A 23 2.40 -26.87 39.07
C MET A 23 1.83 -26.97 37.65
N LEU A 24 1.80 -28.16 37.04
CA LEU A 24 1.15 -28.39 35.74
C LEU A 24 -0.33 -28.02 35.80
N GLY A 25 -1.04 -28.42 36.86
CA GLY A 25 -2.44 -28.07 37.07
C GLY A 25 -2.68 -26.57 37.20
N GLN A 26 -1.81 -25.85 37.92
CA GLN A 26 -1.89 -24.39 38.01
C GLN A 26 -1.61 -23.70 36.67
N VAL A 27 -0.61 -24.17 35.92
CA VAL A 27 -0.30 -23.63 34.59
C VAL A 27 -1.44 -23.89 33.63
N ASP A 28 -2.04 -25.09 33.63
CA ASP A 28 -3.20 -25.42 32.78
C ASP A 28 -4.43 -24.58 33.13
N ALA A 29 -4.69 -24.33 34.42
CA ALA A 29 -5.75 -23.42 34.86
C ALA A 29 -5.50 -21.98 34.39
N LYS A 30 -4.25 -21.49 34.49
CA LYS A 30 -3.86 -20.17 34.02
C LYS A 30 -3.97 -20.05 32.49
N LEU A 31 -3.60 -21.11 31.77
CA LEU A 31 -3.67 -21.20 30.30
C LEU A 31 -5.12 -21.25 29.81
N LYS A 32 -6.01 -21.96 30.52
CA LYS A 32 -7.47 -21.91 30.31
C LYS A 32 -8.04 -20.52 30.53
N ASN A 33 -7.61 -19.80 31.57
CA ASN A 33 -8.03 -18.41 31.80
C ASN A 33 -7.51 -17.46 30.71
N CYS A 34 -6.26 -17.63 30.25
CA CYS A 34 -5.73 -16.88 29.11
C CYS A 34 -6.52 -17.16 27.83
N TYR A 35 -6.81 -18.43 27.53
CA TYR A 35 -7.64 -18.83 26.39
C TYR A 35 -9.05 -18.24 26.47
N LEU A 36 -9.67 -18.28 27.64
CA LEU A 36 -10.99 -17.67 27.87
C LEU A 36 -10.94 -16.15 27.66
N SER A 37 -9.88 -15.48 28.11
CA SER A 37 -9.66 -14.05 27.87
C SER A 37 -9.47 -13.72 26.39
N VAL A 38 -8.74 -14.54 25.63
CA VAL A 38 -8.62 -14.41 24.16
C VAL A 38 -9.99 -14.56 23.51
N VAL A 39 -10.73 -15.64 23.82
CA VAL A 39 -12.08 -15.87 23.26
C VAL A 39 -13.05 -14.74 23.61
N ARG A 40 -13.01 -14.24 24.85
CA ARG A 40 -13.80 -13.07 25.27
C ARG A 40 -13.41 -11.82 24.48
N SER A 41 -12.12 -11.57 24.28
CA SER A 41 -11.64 -10.43 23.49
C SER A 41 -12.07 -10.51 22.03
N THR A 42 -11.98 -11.69 21.40
CA THR A 42 -12.46 -11.91 20.03
C THR A 42 -13.96 -11.69 19.93
N ARG A 43 -14.73 -12.16 20.93
CA ARG A 43 -16.18 -11.91 21.00
C ARG A 43 -16.50 -10.43 21.17
N VAL A 44 -15.72 -9.68 21.96
CA VAL A 44 -15.89 -8.22 22.10
C VAL A 44 -15.59 -7.51 20.77
N ILE A 45 -14.53 -7.91 20.06
CA ILE A 45 -14.19 -7.36 18.74
C ILE A 45 -15.30 -7.64 17.72
N ASP A 46 -15.84 -8.86 17.72
CA ASP A 46 -16.93 -9.26 16.82
C ASP A 46 -18.22 -8.48 17.11
N VAL A 47 -18.59 -8.37 18.39
CA VAL A 47 -19.75 -7.56 18.83
C VAL A 47 -19.55 -6.09 18.49
N ALA A 48 -18.35 -5.53 18.71
CA ALA A 48 -18.03 -4.15 18.35
C ALA A 48 -18.10 -3.93 16.83
N GLY A 49 -17.60 -4.90 16.04
CA GLY A 49 -17.70 -4.86 14.58
C GLY A 49 -19.15 -4.91 14.09
N LYS A 50 -19.98 -5.79 14.68
CA LYS A 50 -21.41 -5.87 14.37
C LYS A 50 -22.14 -4.57 14.71
N LEU A 51 -21.88 -4.01 15.90
CA LEU A 51 -22.47 -2.74 16.31
C LEU A 51 -22.04 -1.59 15.38
N LEU A 52 -20.77 -1.55 14.98
CA LEU A 52 -20.27 -0.56 14.04
C LEU A 52 -20.97 -0.66 12.69
N ASN A 53 -21.22 -1.88 12.20
CA ASN A 53 -21.94 -2.10 10.96
C ASN A 53 -23.42 -1.69 11.06
N GLU A 54 -24.07 -1.98 12.20
CA GLU A 54 -25.44 -1.54 12.48
C GLU A 54 -25.55 0.00 12.50
N ILE A 55 -24.66 0.68 13.25
CA ILE A 55 -24.62 2.15 13.32
C ILE A 55 -24.31 2.76 11.94
N THR A 56 -23.39 2.16 11.18
CA THR A 56 -23.08 2.63 9.82
C THR A 56 -24.29 2.51 8.90
N THR A 57 -25.02 1.39 9.00
CA THR A 57 -26.26 1.18 8.24
C THR A 57 -27.34 2.18 8.64
N GLU A 58 -27.51 2.43 9.94
CA GLU A 58 -28.43 3.45 10.46
C GLU A 58 -28.06 4.86 9.97
N LEU A 59 -26.77 5.20 9.99
CA LEU A 59 -26.26 6.49 9.53
C LEU A 59 -26.51 6.69 8.03
N LEU A 60 -26.21 5.68 7.20
CA LEU A 60 -26.41 5.73 5.75
C LEU A 60 -27.90 5.74 5.37
N SER A 61 -28.75 5.03 6.12
CA SER A 61 -30.20 4.95 5.87
C SER A 61 -31.00 6.07 6.52
N LYS A 62 -30.38 6.93 7.33
CA LYS A 62 -31.04 8.09 7.95
C LYS A 62 -31.61 9.01 6.87
N LYS A 63 -32.93 9.20 6.90
CA LYS A 63 -33.65 10.08 5.99
C LYS A 63 -33.68 11.51 6.55
N GLY A 64 -33.08 12.44 5.82
CA GLY A 64 -33.15 13.89 6.04
C GLY A 64 -34.27 14.57 5.27
N ILE A 65 -34.12 15.88 5.05
CA ILE A 65 -35.09 16.71 4.32
C ILE A 65 -34.95 16.41 2.82
N ASN A 66 -35.99 15.82 2.22
CA ASN A 66 -36.01 15.58 0.78
C ASN A 66 -36.15 16.88 -0.03
N ILE A 67 -36.02 16.83 -1.35
CA ILE A 67 -36.10 18.04 -2.19
C ILE A 67 -37.43 18.80 -2.06
N ILE A 68 -38.56 18.10 -1.92
CA ILE A 68 -39.90 18.72 -1.81
C ILE A 68 -40.01 19.50 -0.49
N ASP A 69 -39.56 18.90 0.60
CA ASP A 69 -39.55 19.53 1.92
C ASP A 69 -38.47 20.62 2.01
N ALA A 70 -37.36 20.49 1.28
CA ALA A 70 -36.32 21.50 1.20
C ALA A 70 -36.86 22.81 0.62
N PHE A 71 -37.68 22.76 -0.44
CA PHE A 71 -38.35 23.95 -0.99
C PHE A 71 -39.24 24.67 0.01
N ARG A 72 -39.87 23.94 0.95
CA ARG A 72 -40.70 24.53 2.02
C ARG A 72 -39.87 25.27 3.07
N THR A 73 -38.58 24.95 3.18
CA THR A 73 -37.67 25.54 4.18
C THR A 73 -36.87 26.74 3.65
N ILE A 74 -37.10 27.19 2.40
CA ILE A 74 -36.41 28.35 1.81
C ILE A 74 -36.41 29.58 2.73
N PRO A 75 -37.55 30.00 3.33
CA PRO A 75 -37.57 31.17 4.21
C PRO A 75 -36.59 31.06 5.38
N ASN A 76 -36.48 29.87 5.98
CA ASN A 76 -35.58 29.60 7.12
C ASN A 76 -34.11 29.49 6.70
N GLN A 77 -33.83 29.12 5.44
CA GLN A 77 -32.45 29.03 4.94
C GLN A 77 -31.90 30.42 4.60
N ILE A 78 -32.74 31.34 4.11
CA ILE A 78 -32.33 32.71 3.79
C ILE A 78 -31.89 33.47 5.04
N THR A 79 -32.53 33.22 6.19
CA THR A 79 -32.16 33.87 7.47
C THR A 79 -30.82 33.38 8.02
N LEU A 80 -30.33 32.21 7.60
CA LEU A 80 -29.05 31.63 7.99
C LEU A 80 -27.88 32.06 7.07
N LEU A 81 -28.17 32.69 5.93
CA LEU A 81 -27.16 33.12 4.95
C LEU A 81 -26.11 34.10 5.54
N PRO A 82 -26.48 35.10 6.38
CA PRO A 82 -25.52 36.00 7.00
C PRO A 82 -24.49 35.27 7.86
N ASN A 83 -24.90 34.24 8.61
CA ASN A 83 -23.99 33.46 9.47
C ASN A 83 -23.01 32.61 8.65
N LEU A 84 -23.36 32.26 7.41
CA LEU A 84 -22.47 31.54 6.51
C LEU A 84 -21.37 32.47 5.94
N ILE A 85 -21.65 33.76 5.81
CA ILE A 85 -20.79 34.77 5.15
C ILE A 85 -19.98 35.58 6.17
N PHE A 86 -20.59 35.94 7.30
CA PHE A 86 -19.99 36.76 8.35
C PHE A 86 -19.49 35.87 9.49
N ASP A 87 -18.21 35.55 9.41
CA ASP A 87 -17.49 34.64 10.30
C ASP A 87 -17.07 35.34 11.62
N GLU A 88 -17.13 34.62 12.75
CA GLU A 88 -16.57 35.06 14.03
C GLU A 88 -15.07 35.37 13.94
N ALA A 89 -14.37 34.77 12.97
CA ALA A 89 -12.97 35.05 12.71
C ALA A 89 -12.67 36.55 12.54
N ILE A 90 -13.56 37.32 11.90
CA ILE A 90 -13.36 38.77 11.71
C ILE A 90 -13.39 39.50 13.06
N GLN A 91 -14.24 39.05 13.98
CA GLN A 91 -14.43 39.69 15.29
C GLN A 91 -13.29 39.39 16.26
N ARG A 92 -12.56 38.29 16.04
CA ARG A 92 -11.44 37.86 16.90
C ARG A 92 -10.07 38.39 16.44
N ILE A 93 -10.00 39.17 15.36
CA ILE A 93 -8.74 39.76 14.88
C ILE A 93 -8.27 40.84 15.87
N ASN A 94 -7.17 40.57 16.56
CA ASN A 94 -6.45 41.49 17.43
C ASN A 94 -5.09 41.90 16.83
N GLN A 95 -4.34 42.76 17.53
CA GLN A 95 -3.04 43.24 17.05
C GLN A 95 -2.00 42.11 16.87
N GLU A 96 -2.01 41.08 17.71
CA GLU A 96 -1.11 39.93 17.59
C GLU A 96 -1.42 39.06 16.36
N THR A 97 -2.71 38.78 16.11
CA THR A 97 -3.17 38.05 14.92
C THR A 97 -2.83 38.81 13.64
N PHE A 98 -2.94 40.15 13.64
CA PHE A 98 -2.56 40.99 12.50
C PHE A 98 -1.05 40.90 12.22
N MET A 99 -0.22 40.97 13.26
CA MET A 99 1.24 40.82 13.12
C MET A 99 1.61 39.43 12.59
N ALA A 100 0.96 38.37 13.08
CA ALA A 100 1.15 37.01 12.57
C ALA A 100 0.74 36.91 11.09
N LEU A 101 -0.38 37.52 10.69
CA LEU A 101 -0.85 37.51 9.31
C LEU A 101 0.15 38.20 8.38
N VAL A 102 0.67 39.37 8.75
CA VAL A 102 1.71 40.08 7.98
C VAL A 102 2.98 39.23 7.87
N LEU A 103 3.45 38.65 8.98
CA LEU A 103 4.65 37.83 9.00
C LEU A 103 4.53 36.62 8.06
N PHE A 104 3.46 35.84 8.17
CA PHE A 104 3.26 34.65 7.35
C PHE A 104 2.96 34.98 5.89
N LEU A 105 2.33 36.14 5.60
CA LEU A 105 2.16 36.62 4.23
C LEU A 105 3.53 36.91 3.60
N LEU A 106 4.42 37.61 4.32
CA LEU A 106 5.78 37.89 3.86
C LEU A 106 6.61 36.61 3.70
N LEU A 107 6.53 35.69 4.67
CA LEU A 107 7.19 34.39 4.61
C LEU A 107 6.67 33.56 3.42
N GLY A 108 5.35 33.50 3.21
CA GLY A 108 4.73 32.81 2.09
C GLY A 108 5.14 33.40 0.75
N PHE A 109 5.18 34.72 0.63
CA PHE A 109 5.64 35.41 -0.58
C PHE A 109 7.12 35.13 -0.86
N GLY A 110 7.98 35.24 0.16
CA GLY A 110 9.41 34.95 0.06
C GLY A 110 9.68 33.48 -0.31
N PHE A 111 8.99 32.56 0.36
CA PHE A 111 9.07 31.13 0.08
C PHE A 111 8.61 30.80 -1.35
N GLY A 112 7.50 31.39 -1.81
CA GLY A 112 7.03 31.20 -3.18
C GLY A 112 7.99 31.78 -4.23
N PHE A 113 8.65 32.91 -3.96
CA PHE A 113 9.68 33.41 -4.86
C PHE A 113 10.88 32.46 -4.96
N LEU A 114 11.32 31.91 -3.82
CA LEU A 114 12.39 30.92 -3.77
C LEU A 114 12.02 29.65 -4.53
N LEU A 115 10.87 29.05 -4.23
CA LEU A 115 10.41 27.83 -4.90
C LEU A 115 10.18 28.02 -6.39
N GLY A 116 9.48 29.09 -6.80
CA GLY A 116 9.28 29.40 -8.22
C GLY A 116 10.61 29.64 -8.97
N GLY A 117 11.61 30.17 -8.26
CA GLY A 117 12.99 30.25 -8.74
C GLY A 117 13.68 28.89 -8.88
N GLN A 118 13.52 27.99 -7.90
CA GLN A 118 14.08 26.63 -7.94
C GLN A 118 13.45 25.81 -9.07
N ILE A 119 12.13 25.87 -9.26
CA ILE A 119 11.42 25.17 -10.35
C ILE A 119 11.97 25.58 -11.72
N LYS A 120 12.35 26.86 -11.90
CA LYS A 120 13.04 27.32 -13.11
C LYS A 120 14.46 26.75 -13.22
N LYS A 121 15.18 26.63 -12.10
CA LYS A 121 16.58 26.16 -12.04
C LYS A 121 16.73 24.64 -12.19
N ILE A 122 15.70 23.84 -11.90
CA ILE A 122 15.71 22.37 -12.01
C ILE A 122 16.28 21.89 -13.37
N GLN A 123 16.07 22.65 -14.44
CA GLN A 123 16.54 22.32 -15.80
C GLN A 123 18.06 22.48 -16.00
N TYR A 124 18.76 23.21 -15.11
CA TYR A 124 20.20 23.48 -15.20
C TYR A 124 21.03 22.63 -14.23
N THR A 125 20.37 21.85 -13.36
CA THR A 125 21.03 20.92 -12.46
C THR A 125 21.74 19.84 -13.28
N ASP A 126 22.96 19.45 -12.89
CA ASP A 126 23.76 18.47 -13.63
C ASP A 126 23.03 17.13 -13.87
N PHE A 127 22.09 16.78 -12.99
CA PHE A 127 21.20 15.63 -13.14
C PHE A 127 20.33 15.69 -14.41
N PHE A 128 19.81 16.87 -14.78
CA PHE A 128 18.93 17.04 -15.94
C PHE A 128 19.66 17.47 -17.22
N LYS A 129 20.94 17.90 -17.13
CA LYS A 129 21.73 18.29 -18.31
C LYS A 129 21.88 17.17 -19.34
N ASN A 130 21.88 15.91 -18.90
CA ASN A 130 22.02 14.74 -19.77
C ASN A 130 20.65 14.13 -20.17
N THR A 131 19.54 14.73 -19.78
CA THR A 131 18.19 14.22 -20.01
C THR A 131 17.55 14.90 -21.23
N ASP A 132 16.67 14.18 -21.94
CA ASP A 132 15.97 14.69 -23.13
C ASP A 132 15.28 16.05 -22.85
N ARG A 133 15.59 17.05 -23.68
CA ARG A 133 15.02 18.39 -23.64
C ARG A 133 13.50 18.38 -23.72
N LYS A 134 12.90 17.41 -24.43
CA LYS A 134 11.43 17.28 -24.54
C LYS A 134 10.79 16.95 -23.19
N LEU A 135 11.37 16.01 -22.44
CA LEU A 135 10.90 15.60 -21.11
C LEU A 135 10.94 16.78 -20.12
N ILE A 136 11.99 17.60 -20.19
CA ILE A 136 12.16 18.78 -19.36
C ILE A 136 11.08 19.85 -19.63
N LEU A 137 10.72 20.06 -20.90
CA LEU A 137 9.65 20.98 -21.28
C LEU A 137 8.28 20.49 -20.84
N ASP A 138 8.03 19.18 -20.93
CA ASP A 138 6.75 18.60 -20.54
C ASP A 138 6.56 18.59 -19.01
N LEU A 139 7.61 18.31 -18.22
CA LEU A 139 7.57 18.49 -16.76
C LEU A 139 7.25 19.94 -16.37
N ARG A 140 7.79 20.93 -17.11
CA ARG A 140 7.51 22.34 -16.85
C ARG A 140 6.05 22.70 -17.11
N LYS A 141 5.41 22.13 -18.14
CA LYS A 141 3.98 22.34 -18.41
C LYS A 141 3.10 21.86 -17.26
N ILE A 142 3.47 20.76 -16.59
CA ILE A 142 2.75 20.25 -15.42
C ILE A 142 2.77 21.27 -14.27
N PHE A 143 3.96 21.74 -13.88
CA PHE A 143 4.15 22.64 -12.74
C PHE A 143 4.01 24.14 -13.07
N GLN A 144 3.39 24.47 -14.20
CA GLN A 144 3.16 25.87 -14.59
C GLN A 144 2.52 26.73 -13.49
N PRO A 145 1.53 26.27 -12.70
CA PRO A 145 0.92 27.07 -11.62
C PRO A 145 1.93 27.52 -10.56
N PHE A 146 2.97 26.72 -10.31
CA PHE A 146 4.05 27.04 -9.36
C PHE A 146 5.22 27.76 -10.02
N GLY A 147 5.00 28.39 -11.18
CA GLY A 147 6.00 29.23 -11.84
C GLY A 147 6.38 30.46 -11.01
N ARG A 148 7.51 31.09 -11.36
CA ARG A 148 8.10 32.24 -10.66
C ARG A 148 7.14 33.40 -10.36
N VAL A 149 6.14 33.62 -11.22
CA VAL A 149 5.19 34.74 -11.08
C VAL A 149 4.02 34.39 -10.16
N GLN A 150 3.47 33.18 -10.26
CA GLN A 150 2.26 32.77 -9.53
C GLN A 150 2.58 32.17 -8.15
N SER A 151 3.74 31.52 -8.00
CA SER A 151 4.15 30.86 -6.76
C SER A 151 4.14 31.78 -5.53
N PRO A 152 4.65 33.04 -5.58
CA PRO A 152 4.58 33.94 -4.43
C PRO A 152 3.16 34.17 -3.91
N PHE A 153 2.18 34.35 -4.81
CA PHE A 153 0.78 34.56 -4.43
C PHE A 153 0.13 33.30 -3.86
N ILE A 154 0.44 32.14 -4.44
CA ILE A 154 -0.08 30.84 -3.98
C ILE A 154 0.43 30.52 -2.57
N PHE A 155 1.72 30.72 -2.31
CA PHE A 155 2.29 30.46 -0.98
C PHE A 155 1.98 31.56 0.02
N ALA A 156 1.79 32.82 -0.42
CA ALA A 156 1.24 33.86 0.43
C ALA A 156 -0.19 33.52 0.89
N SER A 157 -1.05 32.99 0.01
CA SER A 157 -2.41 32.58 0.40
C SER A 157 -2.42 31.39 1.36
N LEU A 158 -1.51 30.43 1.18
CA LEU A 158 -1.30 29.35 2.16
C LEU A 158 -0.80 29.90 3.50
N GLY A 159 0.16 30.83 3.46
CA GLY A 159 0.70 31.48 4.64
C GLY A 159 -0.36 32.24 5.43
N THR A 160 -1.24 32.99 4.76
CA THR A 160 -2.33 33.70 5.43
C THR A 160 -3.34 32.74 6.04
N ALA A 161 -3.70 31.64 5.36
CA ALA A 161 -4.57 30.62 5.92
C ALA A 161 -3.98 30.00 7.19
N LEU A 162 -2.67 29.68 7.19
CA LEU A 162 -1.96 29.15 8.35
C LEU A 162 -1.88 30.15 9.50
N ALA A 163 -1.60 31.43 9.21
CA ALA A 163 -1.58 32.47 10.23
C ALA A 163 -2.93 32.62 10.92
N ILE A 164 -4.02 32.67 10.16
CA ILE A 164 -5.36 32.79 10.72
C ILE A 164 -5.69 31.56 11.56
N GLY A 165 -5.43 30.34 11.05
CA GLY A 165 -5.72 29.11 11.76
C GLY A 165 -4.91 28.94 13.05
N MET A 166 -3.62 29.25 13.02
CA MET A 166 -2.76 29.14 14.21
C MET A 166 -3.01 30.24 15.23
N SER A 167 -3.25 31.49 14.80
CA SER A 167 -3.44 32.61 15.73
C SER A 167 -4.81 32.59 16.41
N LEU A 168 -5.85 32.18 15.69
CA LEU A 168 -7.21 32.10 16.22
C LEU A 168 -7.59 30.71 16.75
N SER A 169 -6.70 29.72 16.58
CA SER A 169 -6.98 28.30 16.86
C SER A 169 -8.25 27.79 16.17
N LEU A 170 -8.51 28.31 14.96
CA LEU A 170 -9.68 27.96 14.14
C LEU A 170 -9.28 27.00 13.00
N GLY A 171 -10.15 26.03 12.74
CA GLY A 171 -10.00 25.12 11.61
C GLY A 171 -10.59 25.65 10.30
N ALA A 172 -10.23 25.02 9.18
CA ALA A 172 -10.92 25.23 7.91
C ALA A 172 -12.40 24.79 7.94
N SER A 173 -12.79 23.93 8.89
CA SER A 173 -14.18 23.59 9.17
C SER A 173 -14.96 24.75 9.80
N GLU A 174 -14.29 25.63 10.54
CA GLU A 174 -14.95 26.66 11.35
C GLU A 174 -14.94 28.03 10.67
N SER A 175 -13.92 28.32 9.84
CA SER A 175 -13.76 29.65 9.26
C SER A 175 -13.84 29.68 7.73
N LEU A 176 -14.75 30.50 7.20
CA LEU A 176 -14.86 30.77 5.76
C LEU A 176 -13.63 31.52 5.24
N ILE A 177 -13.04 32.41 6.05
CA ILE A 177 -11.85 33.18 5.66
C ILE A 177 -10.65 32.26 5.43
N ILE A 178 -10.47 31.26 6.32
CA ILE A 178 -9.42 30.24 6.15
C ILE A 178 -9.64 29.47 4.84
N ARG A 179 -10.89 29.07 4.54
CA ARG A 179 -11.22 28.36 3.28
C ARG A 179 -10.92 29.22 2.05
N LEU A 180 -11.30 30.50 2.07
CA LEU A 180 -11.01 31.45 0.99
C LEU A 180 -9.51 31.62 0.80
N ALA A 181 -8.75 31.82 1.88
CA ALA A 181 -7.30 31.98 1.83
C ALA A 181 -6.58 30.72 1.32
N LEU A 182 -7.08 29.53 1.67
CA LEU A 182 -6.53 28.25 1.22
C LEU A 182 -6.89 27.93 -0.25
N SER A 183 -7.99 28.48 -0.76
CA SER A 183 -8.53 28.13 -2.09
C SER A 183 -7.55 28.30 -3.25
N PRO A 184 -6.72 29.36 -3.37
CA PRO A 184 -5.77 29.50 -4.49
C PRO A 184 -4.71 28.40 -4.50
N PHE A 185 -4.27 27.95 -3.32
CA PHE A 185 -3.33 26.83 -3.19
C PHE A 185 -3.96 25.52 -3.64
N ILE A 186 -5.21 25.24 -3.22
CA ILE A 186 -5.96 24.06 -3.66
C ILE A 186 -6.17 24.07 -5.18
N ILE A 187 -6.57 25.23 -5.75
CA ILE A 187 -6.72 25.40 -7.20
C ILE A 187 -5.40 25.07 -7.92
N ALA A 188 -4.27 25.60 -7.44
CA ALA A 188 -2.97 25.35 -8.05
C ALA A 188 -2.56 23.87 -8.01
N ALA A 189 -2.82 23.18 -6.89
CA ALA A 189 -2.56 21.75 -6.75
C ALA A 189 -3.41 20.92 -7.73
N PHE A 190 -4.70 21.21 -7.84
CA PHE A 190 -5.57 20.54 -8.82
C PHE A 190 -5.19 20.86 -10.27
N GLN A 191 -4.71 22.08 -10.57
CA GLN A 191 -4.22 22.41 -11.90
C GLN A 191 -2.99 21.60 -12.30
N VAL A 192 -2.09 21.30 -11.36
CA VAL A 192 -0.98 20.37 -11.60
C VAL A 192 -1.51 18.99 -12.01
N PHE A 193 -2.51 18.48 -11.30
CA PHE A 193 -3.16 17.21 -11.64
C PHE A 193 -3.83 17.26 -13.03
N ILE A 194 -4.59 18.31 -13.35
CA ILE A 194 -5.20 18.46 -14.69
C ILE A 194 -4.13 18.49 -15.79
N ASN A 195 -3.05 19.26 -15.60
CA ASN A 195 -1.98 19.39 -16.58
C ASN A 195 -1.24 18.07 -16.80
N TRP A 196 -1.07 17.29 -15.73
CA TRP A 196 -0.54 15.94 -15.82
C TRP A 196 -1.50 14.98 -16.54
N ALA A 197 -2.79 15.00 -16.17
CA ALA A 197 -3.81 14.12 -16.73
C ALA A 197 -4.08 14.35 -18.21
N THR A 198 -3.99 15.60 -18.65
CA THR A 198 -4.27 16.01 -20.04
C THR A 198 -3.01 16.34 -20.84
N GLY A 199 -1.84 15.96 -20.34
CA GLY A 199 -0.55 16.25 -20.95
C GLY A 199 0.13 15.02 -21.57
N SER A 200 1.31 15.24 -22.16
CA SER A 200 2.13 14.19 -22.78
C SER A 200 2.73 13.19 -21.80
N LEU A 201 2.87 13.58 -20.53
CA LEU A 201 3.33 12.72 -19.43
C LEU A 201 2.18 11.94 -18.77
N SER A 202 0.94 12.11 -19.25
CA SER A 202 -0.16 11.24 -18.86
C SER A 202 0.15 9.78 -19.22
N PRO A 203 -0.50 8.81 -18.57
CA PRO A 203 -0.35 7.39 -18.91
C PRO A 203 -0.70 7.11 -20.39
N ALA A 204 -1.72 7.81 -20.91
CA ALA A 204 -2.13 7.77 -22.31
C ALA A 204 -1.09 8.32 -23.30
N GLY A 205 -0.17 9.18 -22.84
CA GLY A 205 0.87 9.74 -23.69
C GLY A 205 0.35 10.68 -24.77
N ILE A 206 -0.61 11.56 -24.45
CA ILE A 206 -1.24 12.50 -25.40
C ILE A 206 -0.16 13.41 -26.02
N GLN A 207 0.18 13.16 -27.29
CA GLN A 207 1.14 13.95 -28.08
C GLN A 207 0.41 14.69 -29.21
N ASP A 208 1.04 15.73 -29.74
CA ASP A 208 0.51 16.58 -30.82
C ASP A 208 -0.02 15.70 -31.99
N GLY A 209 -1.33 15.77 -32.25
CA GLY A 209 -2.02 14.92 -33.23
C GLY A 209 -3.34 14.35 -32.72
N LEU A 210 -3.45 13.02 -32.65
CA LEU A 210 -4.67 12.31 -32.28
C LEU A 210 -5.05 12.61 -30.81
N ASN A 211 -6.31 13.02 -30.58
CA ASN A 211 -6.94 13.33 -29.29
C ASN A 211 -6.60 14.71 -28.67
N GLU A 212 -5.96 15.65 -29.38
CA GLU A 212 -5.67 16.98 -28.81
C GLU A 212 -6.95 17.80 -28.51
N GLU A 213 -7.94 17.75 -29.41
CA GLU A 213 -9.24 18.42 -29.21
C GLU A 213 -10.02 17.81 -28.04
N ASP A 214 -10.05 16.47 -27.97
CA ASP A 214 -10.70 15.75 -26.87
C ASP A 214 -10.00 16.01 -25.53
N ALA A 215 -8.66 16.09 -25.53
CA ALA A 215 -7.87 16.44 -24.35
C ALA A 215 -8.13 17.89 -23.88
N LYS A 216 -8.33 18.83 -24.82
CA LYS A 216 -8.76 20.21 -24.50
C LYS A 216 -10.15 20.24 -23.89
N SER A 217 -11.10 19.49 -24.46
CA SER A 217 -12.46 19.33 -23.93
C SER A 217 -12.45 18.74 -22.51
N LEU A 218 -11.70 17.66 -22.29
CA LEU A 218 -11.50 17.05 -20.97
C LEU A 218 -10.90 18.05 -19.97
N ARG A 219 -9.85 18.79 -20.36
CA ARG A 219 -9.21 19.81 -19.52
C ARG A 219 -10.22 20.88 -19.06
N GLN A 220 -11.08 21.36 -19.96
CA GLN A 220 -12.10 22.36 -19.60
C GLN A 220 -13.14 21.79 -18.62
N LYS A 221 -13.63 20.58 -18.87
CA LYS A 221 -14.61 19.92 -18.00
C LYS A 221 -14.04 19.59 -16.62
N MET A 222 -12.77 19.16 -16.54
CA MET A 222 -12.08 18.98 -15.25
C MET A 222 -11.92 20.31 -14.50
N LYS A 223 -11.58 21.41 -15.19
CA LYS A 223 -11.51 22.74 -14.58
C LYS A 223 -12.87 23.17 -14.01
N PHE A 224 -13.94 22.96 -14.77
CA PHE A 224 -15.30 23.26 -14.30
C PHE A 224 -15.67 22.41 -13.09
N PHE A 225 -15.42 21.10 -13.13
CA PHE A 225 -15.67 20.20 -12.00
C PHE A 225 -14.91 20.65 -10.72
N ILE A 226 -13.62 20.97 -10.85
CA ILE A 226 -12.80 21.44 -9.73
C ILE A 226 -13.29 22.81 -9.23
N PHE A 227 -13.73 23.70 -10.12
CA PHE A 227 -14.33 24.96 -9.71
C PHE A 227 -15.56 24.74 -8.82
N ILE A 228 -16.47 23.85 -9.20
CA ILE A 228 -17.65 23.52 -8.38
C ILE A 228 -17.23 22.85 -7.06
N LEU A 229 -16.23 21.96 -7.09
CA LEU A 229 -15.73 21.30 -5.87
C LEU A 229 -15.13 22.32 -4.88
N ILE A 230 -14.39 23.30 -5.38
CA ILE A 230 -13.78 24.35 -4.55
C ILE A 230 -14.84 25.34 -4.06
N LEU A 231 -15.84 25.67 -4.88
CA LEU A 231 -16.98 26.48 -4.46
C LEU A 231 -17.75 25.77 -3.33
N SER A 232 -17.98 24.46 -3.47
CA SER A 232 -18.58 23.64 -2.42
C SER A 232 -17.75 23.65 -1.12
N TYR A 233 -16.43 23.47 -1.24
CA TYR A 233 -15.50 23.55 -0.11
C TYR A 233 -15.51 24.91 0.58
N ILE A 234 -15.58 26.02 -0.16
CA ILE A 234 -15.62 27.36 0.44
C ILE A 234 -16.93 27.55 1.22
N LEU A 235 -18.06 27.21 0.61
CA LEU A 235 -19.38 27.44 1.17
C LEU A 235 -19.67 26.55 2.39
N PHE A 236 -19.39 25.26 2.27
CA PHE A 236 -19.77 24.27 3.29
C PHE A 236 -18.59 23.74 4.10
N GLY A 237 -17.34 23.99 3.68
CA GLY A 237 -16.15 23.55 4.39
C GLY A 237 -15.64 22.18 3.96
N PRO A 238 -14.60 21.66 4.60
CA PRO A 238 -14.06 20.31 4.32
C PRO A 238 -15.10 19.21 4.52
N ASP A 239 -16.03 19.41 5.46
CA ASP A 239 -17.03 18.43 5.86
C ASP A 239 -18.33 18.52 5.04
N TRP A 240 -18.31 19.21 3.89
CA TRP A 240 -19.48 19.44 3.03
C TRP A 240 -20.18 18.16 2.54
N LEU A 241 -19.46 17.04 2.49
CA LEU A 241 -19.99 15.71 2.19
C LEU A 241 -20.50 14.98 3.45
N THR A 242 -20.29 15.49 4.65
CA THR A 242 -20.76 14.84 5.89
C THR A 242 -22.19 15.24 6.25
N GLY A 243 -22.89 14.37 6.99
CA GLY A 243 -24.31 14.52 7.29
C GLY A 243 -24.70 15.68 8.20
N ALA A 244 -23.76 16.26 8.96
CA ALA A 244 -24.08 17.29 9.96
C ALA A 244 -24.52 18.61 9.31
N ILE A 245 -23.94 18.97 8.16
CA ILE A 245 -24.24 20.22 7.44
C ILE A 245 -25.56 20.09 6.65
N ALA A 246 -25.98 18.86 6.33
CA ALA A 246 -27.15 18.58 5.52
C ALA A 246 -28.48 18.98 6.18
N SER A 247 -28.53 19.15 7.52
CA SER A 247 -29.76 19.51 8.22
C SER A 247 -30.11 21.00 8.15
N GLU A 248 -29.13 21.89 8.06
CA GLU A 248 -29.36 23.34 8.16
C GLU A 248 -29.58 24.00 6.78
N GLN A 249 -28.94 23.50 5.72
CA GLN A 249 -28.97 24.09 4.37
C GLN A 249 -29.23 23.04 3.27
N SER A 250 -30.28 22.25 3.46
CA SER A 250 -30.58 21.09 2.60
C SER A 250 -30.73 21.44 1.12
N LEU A 251 -31.38 22.56 0.77
CA LEU A 251 -31.62 22.92 -0.64
C LEU A 251 -30.33 23.32 -1.36
N MET A 252 -29.50 24.14 -0.70
CA MET A 252 -28.21 24.57 -1.26
C MET A 252 -27.28 23.38 -1.47
N ARG A 253 -27.29 22.42 -0.53
CA ARG A 253 -26.51 21.18 -0.64
C ARG A 253 -27.02 20.30 -1.79
N ILE A 254 -28.33 20.05 -1.89
CA ILE A 254 -28.93 19.27 -3.00
C ILE A 254 -28.55 19.89 -4.35
N ALA A 255 -28.63 21.22 -4.48
CA ALA A 255 -28.27 21.92 -5.71
C ALA A 255 -26.78 21.74 -6.06
N ILE A 256 -25.88 21.95 -5.11
CA ILE A 256 -24.42 21.85 -5.34
C ILE A 256 -24.01 20.40 -5.63
N VAL A 257 -24.53 19.42 -4.89
CA VAL A 257 -24.30 17.99 -5.13
C VAL A 257 -24.84 17.58 -6.50
N GLY A 258 -26.03 18.06 -6.89
CA GLY A 258 -26.58 17.83 -8.23
C GLY A 258 -25.69 18.38 -9.34
N ILE A 259 -25.22 19.63 -9.20
CA ILE A 259 -24.28 20.25 -10.16
C ILE A 259 -22.96 19.47 -10.22
N LEU A 260 -22.44 19.00 -9.08
CA LEU A 260 -21.24 18.17 -9.02
C LEU A 260 -21.40 16.86 -9.76
N ILE A 261 -22.54 16.17 -9.59
CA ILE A 261 -22.82 14.91 -10.29
C ILE A 261 -22.90 15.14 -11.80
N ILE A 262 -23.53 16.22 -12.25
CA ILE A 262 -23.59 16.60 -13.67
C ILE A 262 -22.19 16.91 -14.21
N ALA A 263 -21.40 17.70 -13.48
CA ALA A 263 -20.03 18.04 -13.85
C ALA A 263 -19.15 16.79 -13.93
N LEU A 264 -19.26 15.88 -12.96
CA LEU A 264 -18.51 14.63 -12.92
C LEU A 264 -18.94 13.67 -14.05
N SER A 265 -20.23 13.62 -14.38
CA SER A 265 -20.74 12.86 -15.53
C SER A 265 -20.14 13.35 -16.85
N SER A 266 -20.02 14.68 -17.00
CA SER A 266 -19.38 15.31 -18.17
C SER A 266 -17.87 14.98 -18.26
N VAL A 267 -17.18 14.97 -17.12
CA VAL A 267 -15.78 14.52 -17.03
C VAL A 267 -15.67 13.04 -17.42
N LEU A 268 -16.51 12.16 -16.87
CA LEU A 268 -16.49 10.71 -17.14
C LEU A 268 -16.69 10.40 -18.63
N ARG A 269 -17.59 11.11 -19.29
CA ARG A 269 -17.78 11.02 -20.75
C ARG A 269 -16.51 11.39 -21.52
N SER A 270 -15.83 12.44 -21.13
CA SER A 270 -14.63 12.92 -21.84
C SER A 270 -13.39 12.08 -21.55
N VAL A 271 -13.26 11.58 -20.32
CA VAL A 271 -12.24 10.59 -19.94
C VAL A 271 -12.38 9.35 -20.82
N THR A 272 -13.62 8.93 -21.06
CA THR A 272 -13.91 7.81 -21.95
C THR A 272 -13.46 8.09 -23.39
N GLU A 273 -13.82 9.25 -23.95
CA GLU A 273 -13.46 9.65 -25.31
C GLU A 273 -11.92 9.77 -25.49
N VAL A 274 -11.21 10.28 -24.48
CA VAL A 274 -9.75 10.51 -24.54
C VAL A 274 -8.94 9.23 -24.30
N PHE A 275 -9.37 8.37 -23.38
CA PHE A 275 -8.53 7.28 -22.85
C PHE A 275 -9.00 5.86 -23.18
N LEU A 276 -10.28 5.66 -23.55
CA LEU A 276 -10.84 4.32 -23.71
C LEU A 276 -11.17 4.04 -25.19
N ILE A 277 -10.59 2.98 -25.74
CA ILE A 277 -10.93 2.46 -27.07
C ILE A 277 -12.35 1.86 -27.03
N ASP A 278 -13.14 2.12 -28.06
CA ASP A 278 -14.54 1.68 -28.14
C ASP A 278 -14.72 0.17 -27.91
N GLY A 279 -15.70 -0.18 -27.06
CA GLY A 279 -16.15 -1.56 -26.83
C GLY A 279 -15.65 -2.24 -25.54
N GLN A 280 -14.39 -2.03 -25.11
CA GLN A 280 -13.81 -2.85 -24.03
C GLN A 280 -14.23 -2.45 -22.60
N TYR A 281 -14.79 -1.25 -22.42
CA TYR A 281 -15.07 -0.69 -21.09
C TYR A 281 -16.54 -0.33 -20.85
N SER A 282 -17.45 -0.89 -21.65
CA SER A 282 -18.90 -0.59 -21.53
C SER A 282 -19.44 -0.86 -20.12
N ILE A 283 -18.96 -1.92 -19.46
CA ILE A 283 -19.40 -2.28 -18.11
C ILE A 283 -18.93 -1.25 -17.06
N LEU A 284 -17.73 -0.72 -17.21
CA LEU A 284 -17.17 0.29 -16.31
C LEU A 284 -17.93 1.61 -16.44
N LYS A 285 -18.30 2.00 -17.67
CA LYS A 285 -19.16 3.15 -17.93
C LYS A 285 -20.52 2.97 -17.26
N PHE A 286 -21.15 1.81 -17.46
CA PHE A 286 -22.45 1.49 -16.85
C PHE A 286 -22.40 1.59 -15.32
N LEU A 287 -21.38 1.00 -14.69
CA LEU A 287 -21.17 1.07 -13.23
C LEU A 287 -20.93 2.50 -12.75
N GLY A 288 -20.16 3.31 -13.49
CA GLY A 288 -19.90 4.70 -13.12
C GLY A 288 -21.16 5.57 -13.18
N TYR A 289 -21.93 5.46 -14.26
CA TYR A 289 -23.19 6.21 -14.39
C TYR A 289 -24.27 5.70 -13.43
N SER A 290 -24.31 4.40 -13.12
CA SER A 290 -25.25 3.87 -12.13
C SER A 290 -24.93 4.39 -10.73
N ALA A 291 -23.65 4.43 -10.32
CA ALA A 291 -23.23 5.00 -9.05
C ALA A 291 -23.63 6.49 -8.92
N LEU A 292 -23.41 7.28 -9.98
CA LEU A 292 -23.81 8.69 -10.02
C LEU A 292 -25.32 8.87 -9.96
N THR A 293 -26.07 8.02 -10.67
CA THR A 293 -27.54 8.04 -10.64
C THR A 293 -28.09 7.66 -9.27
N ILE A 294 -27.53 6.62 -8.63
CA ILE A 294 -27.89 6.21 -7.27
C ILE A 294 -27.61 7.34 -6.28
N SER A 295 -26.43 7.97 -6.36
CA SER A 295 -26.07 9.11 -5.52
C SER A 295 -27.05 10.27 -5.71
N PHE A 296 -27.39 10.61 -6.96
CA PHE A 296 -28.34 11.68 -7.28
C PHE A 296 -29.75 11.39 -6.73
N LEU A 297 -30.27 10.18 -6.94
CA LEU A 297 -31.58 9.79 -6.43
C LEU A 297 -31.63 9.73 -4.90
N ALA A 298 -30.57 9.23 -4.27
CA ALA A 298 -30.43 9.24 -2.82
C ALA A 298 -30.46 10.66 -2.26
N GLU A 299 -29.75 11.58 -2.91
CA GLU A 299 -29.68 12.99 -2.53
C GLU A 299 -31.06 13.68 -2.61
N LEU A 300 -31.78 13.50 -3.72
CA LEU A 300 -33.13 14.04 -3.90
C LEU A 300 -34.14 13.47 -2.90
N SER A 301 -33.97 12.20 -2.54
CA SER A 301 -34.86 11.48 -1.61
C SER A 301 -34.61 11.82 -0.13
N GLY A 302 -33.56 12.58 0.18
CA GLY A 302 -33.15 12.95 1.54
C GLY A 302 -32.17 11.97 2.19
N PHE A 303 -31.67 10.95 1.48
CA PHE A 303 -30.61 10.04 1.97
C PHE A 303 -29.23 10.66 1.73
N HIS A 304 -28.99 11.82 2.33
CA HIS A 304 -27.80 12.64 2.14
C HIS A 304 -26.49 11.90 2.46
N ASN A 305 -26.47 11.10 3.53
CA ASN A 305 -25.30 10.32 3.93
C ASN A 305 -24.95 9.25 2.90
N LEU A 306 -25.95 8.53 2.41
CA LEU A 306 -25.76 7.54 1.34
C LEU A 306 -25.26 8.21 0.06
N ALA A 307 -25.89 9.31 -0.34
CA ALA A 307 -25.48 10.06 -1.53
C ALA A 307 -24.02 10.50 -1.46
N SER A 308 -23.62 11.08 -0.32
CA SER A 308 -22.25 11.49 -0.05
C SER A 308 -21.27 10.31 -0.01
N PHE A 309 -21.63 9.20 0.63
CA PHE A 309 -20.80 7.99 0.67
C PHE A 309 -20.54 7.47 -0.74
N VAL A 310 -21.58 7.31 -1.56
CA VAL A 310 -21.44 6.84 -2.94
C VAL A 310 -20.66 7.85 -3.80
N LEU A 311 -20.94 9.15 -3.69
CA LEU A 311 -20.27 10.19 -4.48
C LEU A 311 -18.78 10.31 -4.14
N SER A 312 -18.47 10.43 -2.85
CA SER A 312 -17.08 10.52 -2.38
C SER A 312 -16.31 9.23 -2.68
N GLY A 313 -16.91 8.07 -2.40
CA GLY A 313 -16.31 6.77 -2.70
C GLY A 313 -16.03 6.61 -4.19
N PHE A 314 -16.95 7.04 -5.06
CA PHE A 314 -16.75 7.03 -6.50
C PHE A 314 -15.67 8.01 -6.97
N MET A 315 -15.67 9.26 -6.50
CA MET A 315 -14.63 10.26 -6.84
C MET A 315 -13.23 9.79 -6.45
N ILE A 316 -13.07 9.28 -5.23
CA ILE A 316 -11.78 8.76 -4.74
C ILE A 316 -11.38 7.51 -5.53
N THR A 317 -12.33 6.61 -5.81
CA THR A 317 -12.08 5.41 -6.64
C THR A 317 -11.56 5.79 -8.02
N LEU A 318 -12.15 6.80 -8.68
CA LEU A 318 -11.68 7.29 -9.98
C LEU A 318 -10.25 7.85 -9.89
N PHE A 319 -9.98 8.68 -8.87
CA PHE A 319 -8.65 9.26 -8.66
C PHE A 319 -7.59 8.17 -8.41
N VAL A 320 -7.87 7.24 -7.50
CA VAL A 320 -6.97 6.15 -7.14
C VAL A 320 -6.75 5.18 -8.30
N SER A 321 -7.77 4.92 -9.11
CA SER A 321 -7.65 4.13 -10.35
C SER A 321 -6.73 4.80 -11.37
N TYR A 322 -6.86 6.12 -11.53
CA TYR A 322 -5.97 6.89 -12.40
C TYR A 322 -4.52 6.86 -11.88
N VAL A 323 -4.30 7.02 -10.57
CA VAL A 323 -2.98 6.93 -9.94
C VAL A 323 -2.38 5.53 -10.13
N LEU A 324 -3.15 4.46 -9.95
CA LEU A 324 -2.70 3.09 -10.23
C LEU A 324 -2.24 2.96 -11.70
N TRP A 325 -3.08 3.37 -12.65
CA TRP A 325 -2.74 3.32 -14.07
C TRP A 325 -1.45 4.09 -14.38
N ALA A 326 -1.27 5.25 -13.75
CA ALA A 326 -0.05 6.03 -13.86
C ALA A 326 1.19 5.36 -13.28
N LEU A 327 1.08 4.71 -12.12
CA LEU A 327 2.18 3.98 -11.51
C LEU A 327 2.59 2.76 -12.35
N LEU A 328 1.62 2.02 -12.89
CA LEU A 328 1.87 0.90 -13.79
C LEU A 328 2.53 1.34 -15.11
N THR A 329 2.07 2.47 -15.67
CA THR A 329 2.70 3.02 -16.87
C THR A 329 4.10 3.55 -16.58
N PHE A 330 4.32 4.07 -15.37
CA PHE A 330 5.63 4.54 -14.92
C PHE A 330 6.62 3.37 -14.77
N THR A 331 6.22 2.23 -14.23
CA THR A 331 7.09 1.04 -14.14
C THR A 331 7.43 0.49 -15.52
N GLU A 332 6.46 0.44 -16.43
CA GLU A 332 6.68 0.05 -17.83
C GLU A 332 7.67 1.00 -18.53
N LYS A 333 7.40 2.31 -18.51
CA LYS A 333 8.29 3.32 -19.14
C LYS A 333 9.68 3.32 -18.53
N THR A 334 9.81 3.09 -17.21
CA THR A 334 11.10 3.00 -16.53
C THR A 334 11.87 1.74 -16.95
N ARG A 335 11.20 0.58 -17.03
CA ARG A 335 11.80 -0.67 -17.51
C ARG A 335 12.28 -0.53 -18.96
N ASP A 336 11.47 0.11 -19.80
CA ASP A 336 11.79 0.40 -21.20
C ASP A 336 12.95 1.37 -21.34
N TRP A 337 12.97 2.45 -20.55
CA TRP A 337 14.06 3.41 -20.50
C TRP A 337 15.36 2.76 -20.05
N ILE A 338 15.34 1.97 -18.97
CA ILE A 338 16.53 1.22 -18.52
C ILE A 338 16.98 0.27 -19.63
N ASN A 339 16.07 -0.40 -20.35
CA ASN A 339 16.42 -1.31 -21.43
C ASN A 339 17.07 -0.62 -22.64
N LYS A 340 16.55 0.54 -23.05
CA LYS A 340 16.98 1.24 -24.27
C LYS A 340 18.12 2.25 -24.03
N SER A 341 18.16 2.90 -22.87
CA SER A 341 19.12 3.96 -22.57
C SER A 341 20.56 3.43 -22.45
N THR A 342 21.49 4.27 -22.90
CA THR A 342 22.94 4.11 -22.75
C THR A 342 23.54 5.07 -21.71
N ASP A 343 22.70 5.81 -20.99
CA ASP A 343 23.13 6.84 -20.05
C ASP A 343 23.90 6.23 -18.88
N THR A 344 24.87 6.98 -18.34
CA THR A 344 25.69 6.56 -17.19
C THR A 344 24.85 6.12 -15.99
N PHE A 345 23.70 6.75 -15.76
CA PHE A 345 22.77 6.36 -14.68
C PHE A 345 22.09 5.02 -14.93
N SER A 346 21.56 4.79 -16.14
CA SER A 346 20.94 3.52 -16.51
C SER A 346 21.93 2.36 -16.45
N VAL A 347 23.19 2.62 -16.87
CA VAL A 347 24.30 1.68 -16.78
C VAL A 347 24.63 1.38 -15.31
N ARG A 348 24.71 2.40 -14.45
CA ARG A 348 24.95 2.21 -13.01
C ARG A 348 23.89 1.33 -12.35
N ILE A 349 22.60 1.57 -12.63
CA ILE A 349 21.49 0.73 -12.14
C ILE A 349 21.64 -0.71 -12.62
N ARG A 350 21.92 -0.92 -13.90
CA ARG A 350 22.13 -2.27 -14.47
C ARG A 350 23.31 -3.00 -13.83
N THR A 351 24.42 -2.29 -13.58
CA THR A 351 25.59 -2.87 -12.90
C THR A 351 25.30 -3.22 -11.44
N LEU A 352 24.55 -2.38 -10.72
CA LEU A 352 24.15 -2.64 -9.33
C LEU A 352 23.27 -3.88 -9.24
N LEU A 353 22.33 -4.05 -10.18
CA LEU A 353 21.43 -5.19 -10.25
C LEU A 353 22.04 -6.43 -10.94
N ASN A 354 23.29 -6.35 -11.41
CA ASN A 354 24.01 -7.40 -12.13
C ASN A 354 23.22 -7.99 -13.32
N ILE A 355 22.58 -7.11 -14.11
CA ILE A 355 21.71 -7.50 -15.24
C ILE A 355 22.50 -7.41 -16.56
N PRO A 356 22.67 -8.53 -17.30
CA PRO A 356 23.35 -8.51 -18.59
C PRO A 356 22.54 -7.75 -19.64
N ARG A 357 23.22 -7.21 -20.66
CA ARG A 357 22.65 -6.41 -21.76
C ARG A 357 21.93 -7.28 -22.81
N ASP A 358 21.23 -8.31 -22.35
CA ASP A 358 20.47 -9.21 -23.22
C ASP A 358 19.07 -8.64 -23.46
N HIS A 359 18.81 -8.24 -24.70
CA HIS A 359 17.57 -7.61 -25.13
C HIS A 359 16.38 -8.59 -25.12
N ARG A 360 16.64 -9.91 -25.13
CA ARG A 360 15.60 -10.92 -25.38
C ARG A 360 15.00 -11.52 -24.09
N LYS A 361 15.71 -11.48 -22.96
CA LYS A 361 15.24 -12.00 -21.65
C LYS A 361 15.71 -11.11 -20.50
N SER A 362 15.25 -9.86 -20.49
CA SER A 362 15.64 -8.90 -19.46
C SER A 362 15.03 -9.30 -18.10
N LYS A 363 15.90 -9.62 -17.12
CA LYS A 363 15.51 -9.86 -15.72
C LYS A 363 14.75 -8.69 -15.09
N LEU A 364 14.75 -7.52 -15.73
CA LEU A 364 13.97 -6.34 -15.34
C LEU A 364 12.45 -6.60 -15.32
N GLY A 365 11.96 -7.58 -16.09
CA GLY A 365 10.54 -7.96 -16.04
C GLY A 365 10.09 -8.48 -14.67
N VAL A 366 10.97 -9.13 -13.91
CA VAL A 366 10.65 -9.60 -12.54
C VAL A 366 10.50 -8.42 -11.58
N TYR A 367 11.35 -7.40 -11.72
CA TYR A 367 11.24 -6.18 -10.92
C TYR A 367 9.96 -5.40 -11.26
N GLN A 368 9.61 -5.31 -12.55
CA GLN A 368 8.34 -4.72 -12.97
C GLN A 368 7.15 -5.46 -12.32
N LEU A 369 7.10 -6.79 -12.43
CA LEU A 369 6.03 -7.59 -11.83
C LEU A 369 5.93 -7.39 -10.32
N PHE A 370 7.06 -7.28 -9.62
CA PHE A 370 7.07 -6.99 -8.17
C PHE A 370 6.41 -5.65 -7.84
N PHE A 371 6.80 -4.56 -8.53
CA PHE A 371 6.21 -3.24 -8.29
C PHE A 371 4.75 -3.18 -8.72
N ASP A 372 4.40 -3.79 -9.85
CA ASP A 372 3.02 -3.86 -10.34
C ASP A 372 2.13 -4.59 -9.32
N ALA A 373 2.59 -5.73 -8.79
CA ALA A 373 1.88 -6.46 -7.73
C ALA A 373 1.73 -5.62 -6.46
N LEU A 374 2.78 -4.89 -6.03
CA LEU A 374 2.74 -3.99 -4.89
C LEU A 374 1.69 -2.87 -5.09
N PHE A 375 1.63 -2.27 -6.28
CA PHE A 375 0.67 -1.23 -6.59
C PHE A 375 -0.76 -1.76 -6.64
N TRP A 376 -0.98 -2.95 -7.19
CA TRP A 376 -2.29 -3.61 -7.15
C TRP A 376 -2.74 -3.93 -5.73
N ILE A 377 -1.85 -4.43 -4.87
CA ILE A 377 -2.16 -4.67 -3.45
C ILE A 377 -2.54 -3.36 -2.76
N GLY A 378 -1.75 -2.30 -2.95
CA GLY A 378 -2.04 -0.97 -2.40
C GLY A 378 -3.39 -0.43 -2.89
N PHE A 379 -3.68 -0.56 -4.18
CA PHE A 379 -4.95 -0.18 -4.78
C PHE A 379 -6.12 -0.92 -4.13
N LEU A 380 -6.04 -2.25 -4.00
CA LEU A 380 -7.11 -3.06 -3.39
C LEU A 380 -7.33 -2.66 -1.93
N ILE A 381 -6.27 -2.45 -1.14
CA ILE A 381 -6.39 -1.98 0.24
C ILE A 381 -7.13 -0.65 0.30
N ILE A 382 -6.78 0.30 -0.57
CA ILE A 382 -7.43 1.62 -0.61
C ILE A 382 -8.91 1.47 -0.99
N ILE A 383 -9.23 0.68 -2.02
CA ILE A 383 -10.63 0.45 -2.46
C ILE A 383 -11.46 -0.20 -1.35
N PHE A 384 -10.93 -1.20 -0.64
CA PHE A 384 -11.63 -1.79 0.50
C PHE A 384 -11.85 -0.77 1.62
N ASN A 385 -10.88 0.08 1.96
CA ASN A 385 -11.08 1.13 2.98
C ASN A 385 -12.12 2.19 2.56
N ILE A 386 -12.27 2.46 1.26
CA ILE A 386 -13.27 3.41 0.76
C ILE A 386 -14.69 2.84 0.88
N TRP A 387 -14.89 1.59 0.46
CA TRP A 387 -16.22 0.98 0.37
C TRP A 387 -16.63 0.16 1.61
N ASP A 388 -15.69 -0.15 2.49
CA ASP A 388 -15.91 -0.73 3.82
C ASP A 388 -15.37 0.22 4.90
N PRO A 389 -16.13 1.28 5.27
CA PRO A 389 -15.71 2.23 6.29
C PRO A 389 -15.55 1.59 7.68
N THR A 390 -16.11 0.40 7.92
CA THR A 390 -15.97 -0.33 9.18
C THR A 390 -14.63 -1.07 9.30
N GLY A 391 -13.93 -1.25 8.16
CA GLY A 391 -12.69 -2.01 8.05
C GLY A 391 -12.84 -3.49 8.41
N THR A 392 -14.08 -4.01 8.44
CA THR A 392 -14.38 -5.37 8.84
C THR A 392 -13.78 -6.37 7.85
N VAL A 393 -13.92 -6.14 6.55
CA VAL A 393 -13.40 -7.03 5.50
C VAL A 393 -11.87 -7.15 5.60
N LEU A 394 -11.16 -6.03 5.70
CA LEU A 394 -9.69 -6.05 5.80
C LEU A 394 -9.23 -6.71 7.11
N ARG A 395 -9.95 -6.48 8.22
CA ARG A 395 -9.68 -7.14 9.51
C ARG A 395 -9.88 -8.64 9.43
N THR A 396 -10.98 -9.10 8.84
CA THR A 396 -11.28 -10.53 8.63
C THR A 396 -10.29 -11.20 7.68
N LEU A 397 -9.88 -10.52 6.59
CA LEU A 397 -8.83 -11.03 5.71
C LEU A 397 -7.49 -11.14 6.45
N SER A 398 -7.16 -10.16 7.28
CA SER A 398 -5.93 -10.19 8.10
C SER A 398 -5.97 -11.30 9.16
N SER A 399 -7.11 -11.54 9.81
CA SER A 399 -7.25 -12.62 10.79
C SER A 399 -7.15 -13.98 10.11
N TYR A 400 -7.77 -14.20 8.95
CA TYR A 400 -7.58 -15.45 8.20
C TYR A 400 -6.14 -15.65 7.73
N ALA A 401 -5.41 -14.59 7.41
CA ALA A 401 -4.00 -14.68 7.05
C ALA A 401 -3.10 -15.07 8.24
N VAL A 402 -3.38 -14.56 9.45
CA VAL A 402 -2.53 -14.73 10.65
C VAL A 402 -2.97 -15.91 11.51
N GLU A 403 -4.27 -16.06 11.77
CA GLU A 403 -4.85 -17.09 12.64
C GLU A 403 -5.13 -18.41 11.89
N GLY A 404 -5.20 -18.34 10.55
CA GLY A 404 -5.34 -19.48 9.64
C GLY A 404 -6.78 -19.91 9.37
N ILE A 405 -6.95 -20.70 8.31
CA ILE A 405 -8.23 -21.24 7.86
C ILE A 405 -8.31 -22.71 8.32
N PRO A 406 -9.30 -23.08 9.15
CA PRO A 406 -9.51 -24.47 9.53
C PRO A 406 -10.13 -25.25 8.36
N ILE A 407 -9.40 -26.24 7.82
CA ILE A 407 -9.89 -27.15 6.77
C ILE A 407 -9.67 -28.58 7.23
N GLY A 408 -10.76 -29.32 7.48
CA GLY A 408 -10.71 -30.78 7.68
C GLY A 408 -9.75 -31.27 8.79
N GLY A 409 -9.63 -30.51 9.89
CA GLY A 409 -8.74 -30.85 11.01
C GLY A 409 -7.31 -30.28 10.92
N ILE A 410 -6.94 -29.66 9.79
CA ILE A 410 -5.67 -28.97 9.59
C ILE A 410 -5.92 -27.46 9.58
N ARG A 411 -5.15 -26.69 10.36
CA ARG A 411 -5.18 -25.23 10.31
C ARG A 411 -4.09 -24.76 9.36
N ILE A 412 -4.50 -24.30 8.18
CA ILE A 412 -3.57 -23.74 7.20
C ILE A 412 -3.42 -22.25 7.51
N ILE A 413 -2.20 -21.84 7.91
CA ILE A 413 -1.88 -20.44 8.18
C ILE A 413 -1.11 -19.89 6.98
N PRO A 414 -1.73 -19.06 6.11
CA PRO A 414 -1.08 -18.54 4.91
C PRO A 414 0.23 -17.80 5.19
N THR A 415 0.28 -17.04 6.30
CA THR A 415 1.49 -16.32 6.73
C THR A 415 2.65 -17.27 6.99
N ASN A 416 2.39 -18.43 7.59
CA ASN A 416 3.40 -19.46 7.83
C ASN A 416 3.90 -20.05 6.52
N ILE A 417 3.02 -20.31 5.55
CA ILE A 417 3.41 -20.80 4.22
C ILE A 417 4.34 -19.81 3.52
N VAL A 418 3.98 -18.52 3.51
CA VAL A 418 4.82 -17.47 2.92
C VAL A 418 6.15 -17.37 3.66
N GLY A 419 6.14 -17.40 4.99
CA GLY A 419 7.34 -17.43 5.83
C GLY A 419 8.23 -18.63 5.51
N GLY A 420 7.64 -19.80 5.29
CA GLY A 420 8.33 -21.03 4.90
C GLY A 420 8.98 -20.93 3.52
N ILE A 421 8.29 -20.35 2.53
CA ILE A 421 8.84 -20.09 1.19
C ILE A 421 10.01 -19.10 1.26
N ILE A 422 9.88 -18.03 2.05
CA ILE A 422 10.93 -17.04 2.24
C ILE A 422 12.15 -17.68 2.91
N ALA A 423 11.95 -18.42 4.01
CA ALA A 423 13.01 -19.11 4.72
C ALA A 423 13.72 -20.14 3.81
N PHE A 424 12.96 -20.94 3.06
CA PHE A 424 13.48 -21.88 2.06
C PHE A 424 14.36 -21.16 1.03
N THR A 425 13.88 -20.04 0.47
CA THR A 425 14.62 -19.27 -0.54
C THR A 425 15.91 -18.67 0.02
N ILE A 426 15.87 -18.13 1.24
CA ILE A 426 17.04 -17.59 1.94
C ILE A 426 18.07 -18.69 2.22
N LEU A 427 17.64 -19.84 2.75
CA LEU A 427 18.50 -20.98 3.05
C LEU A 427 19.11 -21.60 1.78
N LEU A 428 18.36 -21.65 0.67
CA LEU A 428 18.90 -22.04 -0.62
C LEU A 428 19.96 -21.07 -1.14
N ALA A 429 19.70 -19.76 -1.04
CA ALA A 429 20.68 -18.74 -1.42
C ALA A 429 21.95 -18.85 -0.56
N PHE A 430 21.79 -19.08 0.74
CA PHE A 430 22.89 -19.30 1.69
C PHE A 430 23.68 -20.57 1.37
N THR A 431 23.00 -21.69 1.07
CA THR A 431 23.64 -22.93 0.60
C THR A 431 24.45 -22.69 -0.67
N GLY A 432 23.90 -21.94 -1.63
CA GLY A 432 24.60 -21.56 -2.85
C GLY A 432 25.80 -20.65 -2.62
N TRP A 433 25.77 -19.82 -1.57
CA TRP A 433 26.91 -19.01 -1.13
C TRP A 433 28.00 -19.89 -0.49
N ILE A 434 27.63 -20.80 0.42
CA ILE A 434 28.53 -21.77 1.04
C ILE A 434 29.24 -22.62 -0.02
N LYS A 435 28.50 -23.18 -0.99
CA LYS A 435 29.09 -23.97 -2.09
C LYS A 435 30.20 -23.19 -2.79
N ARG A 436 29.91 -21.95 -3.18
CA ARG A 436 30.87 -21.07 -3.87
C ARG A 436 32.07 -20.73 -2.99
N TRP A 437 31.86 -20.55 -1.69
CA TRP A 437 32.92 -20.25 -0.73
C TRP A 437 33.86 -21.44 -0.51
N ILE A 438 33.29 -22.63 -0.23
CA ILE A 438 34.04 -23.89 -0.07
C ILE A 438 34.83 -24.19 -1.36
N ASP A 439 34.16 -24.08 -2.51
CA ASP A 439 34.75 -24.36 -3.81
C ASP A 439 35.94 -23.44 -4.12
N LYS A 440 35.82 -22.14 -3.83
CA LYS A 440 36.87 -21.15 -4.14
C LYS A 440 38.02 -21.13 -3.14
N ARG A 441 37.74 -21.37 -1.84
CA ARG A 441 38.69 -21.08 -0.76
C ARG A 441 39.36 -22.33 -0.18
N TRP A 442 38.63 -23.44 -0.06
CA TRP A 442 39.12 -24.65 0.61
C TRP A 442 39.45 -25.76 -0.39
N LEU A 443 38.51 -26.13 -1.26
CA LEU A 443 38.66 -27.31 -2.11
C LEU A 443 39.77 -27.16 -3.16
N LYS A 444 40.04 -25.94 -3.64
CA LYS A 444 41.19 -25.69 -4.54
C LYS A 444 42.55 -25.96 -3.91
N GLN A 445 42.66 -25.92 -2.58
CA GLN A 445 43.92 -26.11 -1.87
C GLN A 445 44.11 -27.54 -1.36
N ILE A 446 43.02 -28.31 -1.21
CA ILE A 446 43.01 -29.63 -0.55
C ILE A 446 42.84 -30.77 -1.56
N ALA A 447 42.04 -30.59 -2.62
CA ALA A 447 41.74 -31.63 -3.59
C ALA A 447 42.21 -31.23 -5.00
N THR A 448 43.26 -31.89 -5.48
CA THR A 448 43.83 -31.66 -6.82
C THR A 448 42.97 -32.27 -7.93
N ASP A 449 42.22 -33.32 -7.62
CA ASP A 449 41.31 -33.99 -8.56
C ASP A 449 39.97 -33.24 -8.69
N ARG A 450 39.60 -32.94 -9.93
CA ARG A 450 38.36 -32.25 -10.30
C ARG A 450 37.12 -33.08 -9.96
N GLY A 451 37.21 -34.41 -10.08
CA GLY A 451 36.07 -35.30 -9.80
C GLY A 451 35.67 -35.32 -8.33
N ALA A 452 36.65 -35.45 -7.44
CA ALA A 452 36.42 -35.42 -5.98
C ALA A 452 35.85 -34.07 -5.51
N ARG A 453 36.33 -32.97 -6.09
CA ARG A 453 35.85 -31.61 -5.79
C ARG A 453 34.39 -31.41 -6.21
N ASP A 454 34.02 -31.81 -7.42
CA ASP A 454 32.65 -31.70 -7.92
C ASP A 454 31.68 -32.60 -7.12
N ALA A 455 32.12 -33.80 -6.73
CA ALA A 455 31.35 -34.69 -5.87
C ALA A 455 31.05 -34.06 -4.50
N LEU A 456 32.06 -33.48 -3.83
CA LEU A 456 31.90 -32.84 -2.53
C LEU A 456 30.95 -31.62 -2.57
N VAL A 457 31.10 -30.76 -3.59
CA VAL A 457 30.19 -29.60 -3.78
C VAL A 457 28.75 -30.06 -4.04
N THR A 458 28.58 -31.19 -4.73
CA THR A 458 27.27 -31.78 -5.02
C THR A 458 26.62 -32.33 -3.75
N VAL A 459 27.37 -33.07 -2.92
CA VAL A 459 26.89 -33.61 -1.63
C VAL A 459 26.46 -32.48 -0.70
N VAL A 460 27.32 -31.47 -0.47
CA VAL A 460 26.97 -30.28 0.33
C VAL A 460 25.70 -29.61 -0.20
N GLY A 461 25.50 -29.65 -1.51
CA GLY A 461 24.31 -29.15 -2.16
C GLY A 461 23.04 -29.87 -1.87
N TYR A 462 23.05 -31.20 -1.97
CA TYR A 462 21.88 -32.00 -1.66
C TYR A 462 21.56 -31.92 -0.17
N THR A 463 22.57 -31.95 0.70
CA THR A 463 22.37 -31.76 2.15
C THR A 463 21.76 -30.40 2.45
N GLY A 464 22.32 -29.32 1.90
CA GLY A 464 21.79 -27.96 2.13
C GLY A 464 20.39 -27.77 1.54
N PHE A 465 20.09 -28.35 0.37
CA PHE A 465 18.74 -28.35 -0.20
C PHE A 465 17.74 -29.05 0.71
N THR A 466 18.05 -30.26 1.18
CA THR A 466 17.18 -31.05 2.06
C THR A 466 16.92 -30.31 3.38
N ILE A 467 17.95 -29.73 3.99
CA ILE A 467 17.78 -28.92 5.22
C ILE A 467 16.90 -27.71 4.94
N SER A 468 17.16 -26.97 3.85
CA SER A 468 16.35 -25.81 3.46
C SER A 468 14.88 -26.20 3.32
N LEU A 469 14.62 -27.32 2.65
CA LEU A 469 13.28 -27.84 2.41
C LEU A 469 12.57 -28.21 3.73
N LEU A 470 13.22 -28.97 4.61
CA LEU A 470 12.64 -29.39 5.89
C LEU A 470 12.34 -28.19 6.79
N VAL A 471 13.24 -27.21 6.86
CA VAL A 471 13.02 -25.98 7.62
C VAL A 471 11.88 -25.16 7.02
N GLY A 472 11.83 -25.01 5.69
CA GLY A 472 10.74 -24.32 5.00
C GLY A 472 9.38 -24.97 5.26
N LEU A 473 9.30 -26.31 5.18
CA LEU A 473 8.08 -27.06 5.49
C LEU A 473 7.66 -26.93 6.96
N SER A 474 8.63 -26.97 7.89
CA SER A 474 8.36 -26.80 9.31
C SER A 474 7.81 -25.41 9.63
N ILE A 475 8.42 -24.35 9.09
CA ILE A 475 7.94 -22.98 9.25
C ILE A 475 6.56 -22.79 8.59
N ALA A 476 6.30 -23.48 7.48
CA ALA A 476 4.98 -23.51 6.84
C ALA A 476 3.89 -24.18 7.67
N GLY A 477 4.23 -24.77 8.83
CA GLY A 477 3.30 -25.46 9.72
C GLY A 477 2.98 -26.89 9.27
N ILE A 478 3.74 -27.45 8.33
CA ILE A 478 3.57 -28.84 7.87
C ILE A 478 4.22 -29.76 8.89
N ASN A 479 3.49 -30.79 9.33
CA ASN A 479 4.00 -31.78 10.26
C ASN A 479 5.06 -32.66 9.58
N ILE A 480 6.33 -32.34 9.81
CA ILE A 480 7.49 -33.07 9.25
C ILE A 480 7.78 -34.39 9.97
N THR A 481 7.04 -34.77 11.02
CA THR A 481 7.31 -36.00 11.79
C THR A 481 7.25 -37.24 10.90
N GLY A 482 6.26 -37.32 10.00
CA GLY A 482 6.18 -38.43 9.03
C GLY A 482 7.37 -38.44 8.06
N LEU A 483 7.80 -37.28 7.59
CA LEU A 483 9.00 -37.16 6.74
C LEU A 483 10.27 -37.56 7.49
N ALA A 484 10.40 -37.20 8.78
CA ALA A 484 11.54 -37.55 9.60
C ALA A 484 11.67 -39.06 9.80
N VAL A 485 10.55 -39.76 9.98
CA VAL A 485 10.52 -41.23 10.05
C VAL A 485 10.99 -41.86 8.73
N VAL A 486 10.47 -41.38 7.60
CA VAL A 486 10.87 -41.86 6.26
C VAL A 486 12.35 -41.57 5.99
N ALA A 487 12.82 -40.36 6.32
CA ALA A 487 14.22 -39.97 6.18
C ALA A 487 15.15 -40.81 7.07
N GLY A 488 14.71 -41.15 8.29
CA GLY A 488 15.42 -42.05 9.19
C GLY A 488 15.58 -43.45 8.60
N ALA A 489 14.49 -44.03 8.08
CA ALA A 489 14.52 -45.33 7.42
C ALA A 489 15.42 -45.35 6.17
N LEU A 490 15.33 -44.30 5.34
CA LEU A 490 16.21 -44.12 4.17
C LEU A 490 17.68 -44.00 4.57
N SER A 491 18.00 -43.24 5.63
CA SER A 491 19.36 -43.08 6.14
C SER A 491 19.97 -44.41 6.58
N VAL A 492 19.19 -45.22 7.31
CA VAL A 492 19.60 -46.58 7.70
C VAL A 492 19.86 -47.45 6.47
N GLY A 493 18.97 -47.42 5.47
CA GLY A 493 19.13 -48.15 4.21
C GLY A 493 20.40 -47.75 3.43
N ILE A 494 20.69 -46.45 3.35
CA ILE A 494 21.92 -45.93 2.73
C ILE A 494 23.16 -46.37 3.52
N GLY A 495 23.09 -46.35 4.85
CA GLY A 495 24.16 -46.83 5.73
C GLY A 495 24.50 -48.30 5.48
N PHE A 496 23.50 -49.16 5.32
CA PHE A 496 23.71 -50.56 4.93
C PHE A 496 24.31 -50.69 3.53
N GLY A 497 23.88 -49.89 2.55
CA GLY A 497 24.45 -49.89 1.20
C GLY A 497 25.92 -49.43 1.14
N LEU A 498 26.32 -48.51 2.03
CA LEU A 498 27.68 -47.99 2.15
C LEU A 498 28.57 -48.81 3.10
N GLN A 499 28.03 -49.85 3.74
CA GLN A 499 28.74 -50.61 4.78
C GLN A 499 30.08 -51.19 4.30
N SER A 500 30.13 -51.72 3.08
CA SER A 500 31.38 -52.28 2.50
C SER A 500 32.46 -51.21 2.33
N ILE A 501 32.09 -50.02 1.87
CA ILE A 501 33.02 -48.88 1.71
C ILE A 501 33.54 -48.43 3.07
N ALA A 502 32.66 -48.30 4.06
CA ALA A 502 33.03 -47.93 5.42
C ALA A 502 33.96 -48.97 6.07
N ASN A 503 33.67 -50.27 5.91
CA ASN A 503 34.52 -51.35 6.41
C ASN A 503 35.91 -51.32 5.77
N ASN A 504 35.99 -51.12 4.45
CA ASN A 504 37.27 -51.02 3.75
C ASN A 504 38.06 -49.79 4.21
N PHE A 505 37.40 -48.66 4.44
CA PHE A 505 38.02 -47.45 4.96
C PHE A 505 38.58 -47.63 6.37
N VAL A 506 37.79 -48.18 7.29
CA VAL A 506 38.22 -48.47 8.67
C VAL A 506 39.37 -49.47 8.69
N SER A 507 39.28 -50.53 7.87
CA SER A 507 40.37 -51.51 7.72
C SER A 507 41.65 -50.83 7.24
N GLY A 508 41.56 -49.90 6.29
CA GLY A 508 42.70 -49.11 5.84
C GLY A 508 43.34 -48.27 6.95
N ILE A 509 42.54 -47.61 7.81
CA ILE A 509 43.05 -46.87 8.97
C ILE A 509 43.73 -47.81 9.98
N ILE A 510 43.12 -48.96 10.27
CA ILE A 510 43.68 -49.95 11.18
C ILE A 510 45.03 -50.44 10.67
N LEU A 511 45.14 -50.78 9.37
CA LEU A 511 46.39 -51.19 8.75
C LEU A 511 47.49 -50.11 8.87
N LEU A 512 47.14 -48.84 8.71
CA LEU A 512 48.08 -47.73 8.89
C LEU A 512 48.55 -47.57 10.35
N PHE A 513 47.69 -47.92 11.31
CA PHE A 513 47.97 -47.79 12.74
C PHE A 513 48.75 -48.99 13.29
N GLU A 514 48.31 -50.21 12.97
CA GLU A 514 48.93 -51.46 13.40
C GLU A 514 50.20 -51.80 12.60
N ARG A 515 50.35 -51.23 11.39
CA ARG A 515 51.48 -51.44 10.48
C ARG A 515 51.91 -52.91 10.30
N PRO A 516 51.00 -53.84 9.97
CA PRO A 516 51.37 -55.25 9.78
C PRO A 516 52.26 -55.48 8.54
N ILE A 517 52.34 -54.50 7.62
CA ILE A 517 53.15 -54.52 6.40
C ILE A 517 53.67 -53.09 6.15
N LYS A 518 54.91 -52.92 5.69
CA LYS A 518 55.51 -51.58 5.47
C LYS A 518 55.50 -51.20 3.98
N ALA A 519 55.48 -49.91 3.70
CA ALA A 519 55.55 -49.41 2.33
C ALA A 519 56.91 -49.79 1.70
N GLY A 520 56.89 -50.69 0.71
CA GLY A 520 58.07 -51.21 0.01
C GLY A 520 58.38 -52.68 0.24
N ASP A 521 57.60 -53.38 1.08
CA ASP A 521 57.61 -54.85 1.16
C ASP A 521 57.03 -55.53 -0.09
#